data_AF-X0XWL6-F1
#
_entry.id   AF-X0XWL6-F1
#
_cell.length_a   1.000
_cell.length_b   1.000
_cell.length_c   1.000
_cell.angle_alpha   90.00
_cell.angle_beta   90.00
_cell.angle_gamma   90.00
#
_symmetry.space_group_name_H-M   'P 1'
#
loop_
_entity.id
_entity.type
_entity.pdbx_description
1 polymer ?
#
loop_
_entity_poly.entity_id
_entity_poly.type
_entity_poly.pdbx_seq_one_letter_code
_entity_poly.pdbx_strand_id
1 'polypeptide(L)'
;MARKLVIVESPAKARTVGRMLGTSYSIKASLGHVRDLTKWGLGVDVKGGFNPRYQVPKEKKKVVQEISEAVKKASTVYLATDPDREGEAIAWHLV
;
A
#
# COMPACT_ATOMS: atom_id res chain seq x y z
N MET A 1 -2.46 11.13 21.75
CA MET A 1 -2.89 11.68 20.45
C MET A 1 -2.58 10.64 19.37
N ALA A 2 -3.53 10.31 18.49
CA ALA A 2 -3.30 9.34 17.42
C ALA A 2 -2.22 9.87 16.46
N ARG A 3 -1.13 9.10 16.27
CA ARG A 3 0.00 9.50 15.41
C ARG A 3 -0.43 9.50 13.94
N LYS A 4 0.14 10.39 13.14
CA LYS A 4 -0.02 10.41 11.67
C LYS A 4 0.72 9.21 11.08
N LEU A 5 0.15 8.56 10.08
CA LEU A 5 0.74 7.41 9.39
C LEU A 5 1.19 7.82 7.99
N VAL A 6 2.42 7.46 7.61
CA VAL A 6 2.93 7.59 6.25
C VAL A 6 3.21 6.21 5.69
N ILE A 7 2.64 5.90 4.53
CA ILE A 7 2.86 4.63 3.84
C ILE A 7 3.70 4.91 2.60
N VAL A 8 4.85 4.24 2.51
CA VAL A 8 5.76 4.30 1.36
C VAL A 8 5.85 2.93 0.70
N GLU A 9 6.39 2.86 -0.52
CA GLU A 9 6.54 1.59 -1.23
C GLU A 9 7.68 0.70 -0.69
N SER A 10 8.83 1.27 -0.28
CA SER A 10 10.04 0.51 0.00
C SER A 10 10.62 0.74 1.41
N PRO A 11 11.29 -0.27 2.02
CA PRO A 11 11.93 -0.12 3.33
C PRO A 11 13.02 0.96 3.36
N ALA A 12 13.71 1.17 2.24
CA ALA A 12 14.74 2.18 2.13
C ALA A 12 14.14 3.59 2.29
N LYS A 13 13.05 3.87 1.57
CA LYS A 13 12.31 5.15 1.70
C LYS A 13 11.75 5.33 3.11
N ALA A 14 11.25 4.26 3.73
CA ALA A 14 10.72 4.33 5.09
C ALA A 14 11.78 4.81 6.09
N ARG A 15 13.03 4.33 5.96
CA ARG A 15 14.16 4.78 6.79
C ARG A 15 14.50 6.26 6.54
N THR A 16 14.56 6.67 5.27
CA THR A 16 14.88 8.07 4.91
C THR A 16 13.81 9.04 5.39
N VAL A 17 12.55 8.78 5.07
CA VAL A 17 11.40 9.61 5.49
C VAL A 17 11.29 9.64 7.02
N GLY A 18 11.59 8.54 7.71
CA GLY A 18 11.57 8.50 9.18
C GLY A 18 12.59 9.41 9.84
N ARG A 19 13.79 9.54 9.25
CA ARG A 19 14.79 10.49 9.72
C ARG A 19 14.33 11.95 9.52
N MET A 20 13.58 12.22 8.44
CA MET A 20 13.11 13.57 8.12
C MET A 20 11.91 14.01 8.98
N LEU A 21 10.95 13.11 9.20
CA LEU A 21 9.68 13.43 9.87
C LEU A 21 9.70 13.25 11.40
N GLY A 22 10.65 12.48 11.93
CA GLY A 22 10.80 12.25 13.37
C GLY A 22 9.68 11.40 14.00
N THR A 23 9.56 11.46 15.32
CA THR A 23 8.72 10.56 16.13
C THR A 23 7.22 10.88 16.11
N SER A 24 6.85 12.02 15.52
CA SER A 24 5.45 12.44 15.35
C SER A 24 4.71 11.62 14.30
N TYR A 25 5.45 10.91 13.43
CA TYR A 25 4.90 10.09 12.36
C TYR A 25 5.23 8.61 12.58
N SER A 26 4.25 7.75 12.33
CA SER A 26 4.47 6.32 12.13
C SER A 26 4.68 6.08 10.64
N ILE A 27 5.64 5.23 10.29
CA ILE A 27 5.96 4.95 8.89
C ILE A 27 5.88 3.45 8.64
N LYS A 28 5.18 3.09 7.57
CA LYS A 28 5.04 1.71 7.10
C LYS A 28 5.45 1.61 5.63
N ALA A 29 5.98 0.46 5.24
CA ALA A 29 6.32 0.16 3.86
C ALA A 29 5.36 -0.91 3.31
N SER A 30 4.78 -0.70 2.13
CA SER A 30 3.94 -1.69 1.45
C SER A 30 4.73 -2.85 0.84
N LEU A 31 6.06 -2.67 0.70
CA LEU A 31 6.95 -3.58 0.00
C LEU A 31 6.55 -3.72 -1.48
N GLY A 32 6.21 -2.62 -2.15
CA GLY A 32 5.69 -2.60 -3.52
C GLY A 32 4.19 -2.89 -3.60
N HIS A 33 3.76 -3.58 -4.67
CA HIS A 33 2.36 -3.95 -4.90
C HIS A 33 1.81 -4.86 -3.80
N VAL A 34 0.61 -4.54 -3.32
CA VAL A 34 -0.11 -5.31 -2.29
C VAL A 34 -1.23 -6.19 -2.88
N ARG A 35 -1.66 -5.87 -4.09
CA ARG A 35 -2.63 -6.63 -4.88
C ARG A 35 -2.04 -6.91 -6.24
N ASP A 36 -2.42 -8.03 -6.82
CA ASP A 36 -2.04 -8.43 -8.17
C ASP A 36 -3.24 -9.15 -8.82
N LEU A 37 -3.22 -9.33 -10.14
CA LEU A 37 -4.24 -10.11 -10.83
C LEU A 37 -4.28 -11.54 -10.27
N THR A 38 -5.48 -12.11 -10.22
CA THR A 38 -5.62 -13.51 -9.84
C THR A 38 -4.92 -14.41 -10.84
N LYS A 39 -4.19 -15.40 -10.32
CA LYS A 39 -3.51 -16.42 -11.14
C LYS A 39 -4.47 -17.41 -11.78
N TRP A 40 -5.77 -17.33 -11.46
CA TRP A 40 -6.81 -18.19 -12.00
C TRP A 40 -7.45 -17.58 -13.24
N GLY A 41 -7.39 -18.31 -14.36
CA GLY A 41 -7.88 -17.80 -15.64
C GLY A 41 -7.09 -16.58 -16.11
N LEU A 42 -7.74 -15.70 -16.88
CA LEU A 42 -7.10 -14.50 -17.43
C LEU A 42 -6.93 -13.37 -16.39
N GLY A 43 -7.58 -13.46 -15.23
CA GLY A 43 -7.59 -12.39 -14.22
C GLY A 43 -8.33 -11.12 -14.64
N VAL A 44 -8.86 -11.04 -15.86
CA VAL A 44 -9.61 -9.91 -16.40
C VAL A 44 -10.85 -10.40 -17.12
N ASP A 45 -11.99 -9.77 -16.86
CA ASP A 45 -13.23 -10.04 -17.59
C ASP A 45 -13.30 -9.24 -18.89
N VAL A 46 -12.79 -9.83 -19.98
CA VAL A 46 -12.75 -9.19 -21.31
C VAL A 46 -14.16 -8.95 -21.88
N LYS A 47 -15.14 -9.78 -21.53
CA LYS A 47 -16.52 -9.63 -22.04
C LYS A 47 -17.32 -8.62 -21.23
N GLY A 48 -17.01 -8.47 -19.95
CA GLY A 48 -17.67 -7.55 -19.02
C GLY A 48 -16.97 -6.19 -18.87
N GLY A 49 -16.27 -5.70 -19.89
CA GLY A 49 -15.69 -4.34 -19.86
C GLY A 49 -14.28 -4.25 -19.27
N PHE A 50 -13.48 -5.32 -19.36
CA PHE A 50 -12.10 -5.39 -18.88
C PHE A 50 -11.94 -5.22 -17.36
N ASN A 51 -12.93 -5.65 -16.58
CA ASN A 51 -12.87 -5.58 -15.12
C ASN A 51 -11.77 -6.52 -14.59
N PRO A 52 -10.73 -5.99 -13.90
CA PRO A 52 -9.67 -6.81 -13.32
C PRO A 52 -10.13 -7.49 -12.03
N ARG A 53 -9.67 -8.71 -11.81
CA ARG A 53 -9.86 -9.48 -10.57
C ARG A 53 -8.57 -9.47 -9.78
N TYR A 54 -8.44 -8.48 -8.91
CA TYR A 54 -7.31 -8.37 -8.00
C TYR A 54 -7.43 -9.31 -6.80
N GLN A 55 -6.31 -9.85 -6.36
CA GLN A 55 -6.17 -10.62 -5.13
C GLN A 55 -4.94 -10.13 -4.35
N VAL A 56 -4.97 -10.27 -3.02
CA VAL A 56 -3.79 -10.06 -2.18
C VAL A 56 -2.95 -11.35 -2.21
N PRO A 57 -1.70 -11.33 -2.73
CA PRO A 57 -0.81 -12.49 -2.68
C PRO A 57 -0.59 -12.97 -1.23
N LYS A 58 -0.37 -14.28 -1.04
CA LYS A 58 -0.26 -14.87 0.31
C LYS A 58 0.88 -14.24 1.11
N GLU A 59 1.98 -13.96 0.45
CA GLU A 59 3.17 -13.30 0.98
C GLU A 59 2.91 -11.84 1.43
N LYS A 60 1.91 -11.16 0.85
CA LYS A 60 1.56 -9.78 1.18
C LYS A 60 0.48 -9.66 2.25
N LYS A 61 -0.22 -10.76 2.59
CA LYS A 61 -1.33 -10.73 3.57
C LYS A 61 -0.92 -10.13 4.92
N LYS A 62 0.25 -10.52 5.44
CA LYS A 62 0.75 -9.99 6.72
C LYS A 62 0.98 -8.47 6.65
N VAL A 63 1.60 -8.00 5.57
CA VAL A 63 1.87 -6.57 5.36
C VAL A 63 0.57 -5.77 5.27
N VAL A 64 -0.40 -6.27 4.49
CA VAL A 64 -1.72 -5.64 4.35
C VAL A 64 -2.46 -5.59 5.70
N GLN A 65 -2.39 -6.66 6.50
CA GLN A 65 -2.99 -6.68 7.82
C GLN A 65 -2.34 -5.64 8.75
N GLU A 66 -1.01 -5.59 8.80
CA GLU A 66 -0.28 -4.61 9.62
C GLU A 66 -0.58 -3.16 9.21
N ILE A 67 -0.69 -2.89 7.90
CA ILE A 67 -1.07 -1.57 7.38
C ILE A 67 -2.51 -1.25 7.76
N SER A 68 -3.45 -2.18 7.59
CA SER A 68 -4.85 -2.00 7.95
C SER A 68 -5.02 -1.68 9.45
N GLU A 69 -4.30 -2.38 10.32
CA GLU A 69 -4.29 -2.11 11.75
C GLU A 69 -3.67 -0.74 12.09
N ALA A 70 -2.62 -0.33 11.38
CA ALA A 70 -2.00 0.98 11.56
C ALA A 70 -2.94 2.11 11.11
N VAL A 71 -3.62 1.94 9.97
CA VAL A 71 -4.60 2.90 9.44
C VAL A 71 -5.73 3.14 10.45
N LYS A 72 -6.28 2.08 11.05
CA LYS A 72 -7.35 2.19 12.08
C LYS A 72 -6.94 2.99 13.31
N LYS A 73 -5.63 3.05 13.62
CA LYS A 73 -5.08 3.76 14.80
C LYS A 73 -4.57 5.16 14.46
N ALA A 74 -4.48 5.51 13.17
CA ALA A 74 -3.91 6.76 12.71
C ALA A 74 -4.97 7.87 12.68
N SER A 75 -4.54 9.10 13.01
CA SER A 75 -5.38 10.30 12.84
C SER A 75 -5.47 10.76 11.39
N THR A 76 -4.40 10.54 10.62
CA THR A 76 -4.29 10.90 9.21
C THR A 76 -3.37 9.90 8.53
N VAL A 77 -3.71 9.52 7.30
CA VAL A 77 -2.92 8.62 6.46
C VAL A 77 -2.38 9.41 5.28
N TYR A 78 -1.07 9.37 5.08
CA TYR A 78 -0.38 9.93 3.92
C TYR A 78 0.12 8.77 3.05
N LEU A 79 -0.28 8.75 1.79
CA LEU A 79 0.27 7.84 0.79
C LEU A 79 1.44 8.57 0.12
N ALA A 80 2.64 8.08 0.36
CA ALA A 80 3.90 8.65 -0.11
C ALA A 80 4.61 7.65 -1.04
N THR A 81 3.86 7.15 -2.02
CA THR A 81 4.39 6.38 -3.15
C THR A 81 5.06 7.32 -4.16
N ASP A 82 5.71 6.75 -5.16
CA ASP A 82 6.39 7.56 -6.17
C ASP A 82 5.40 8.36 -7.01
N PRO A 83 5.79 9.56 -7.47
CA PRO A 83 4.94 10.43 -8.27
C PRO A 83 4.89 9.97 -9.74
N ASP A 84 4.64 8.68 -9.94
CA ASP A 84 4.47 8.07 -11.24
C ASP A 84 3.23 7.17 -11.27
N ARG A 85 2.93 6.61 -12.45
CA ARG A 85 1.76 5.74 -12.66
C ARG A 85 1.77 4.48 -11.79
N GLU A 86 2.94 3.96 -11.47
CA GLU A 86 3.05 2.73 -10.68
C GLU A 86 2.82 3.03 -9.21
N GLY A 87 3.42 4.12 -8.71
CA GLY A 87 3.20 4.63 -7.37
C GLY A 87 1.73 4.98 -7.13
N GLU A 88 1.05 5.59 -8.10
CA GLU A 88 -0.38 5.89 -7.99
C GLU A 88 -1.23 4.61 -7.95
N ALA A 89 -0.89 3.58 -8.76
CA ALA A 89 -1.57 2.29 -8.72
C ALA A 89 -1.37 1.57 -7.37
N ILE A 90 -0.16 1.62 -6.80
CA ILE A 90 0.12 1.08 -5.47
C ILE A 90 -0.71 1.82 -4.41
N ALA A 91 -0.75 3.16 -4.47
CA ALA A 91 -1.55 3.98 -3.57
C ALA A 91 -3.03 3.62 -3.66
N TRP A 92 -3.57 3.51 -4.87
CA TRP A 92 -4.96 3.12 -5.12
C TRP A 92 -5.28 1.73 -4.53
N HIS A 93 -4.37 0.77 -4.63
CA HIS A 93 -4.54 -0.57 -4.06
C HIS A 93 -4.46 -0.65 -2.53
N LEU A 94 -3.91 0.37 -1.88
CA LEU A 94 -3.85 0.49 -0.43
C LEU A 94 -5.15 1.07 0.16
N VAL A 95 -5.93 1.81 -0.65
CA VAL A 95 -7.28 2.31 -0.34
C VAL A 95 -8.33 1.21 -0.54
#